data_AF-A0AAU7NT86-F1
#
_entry.id   AF-A0AAU7NT86-F1
#
_cell.length_a   1.000
_cell.length_b   1.000
_cell.length_c   1.000
_cell.angle_alpha   90.00
_cell.angle_beta   90.00
_cell.angle_gamma   90.00
#
_symmetry.space_group_name_H-M   'P 1'
#
loop_
_entity.id
_entity.type
_entity.pdbx_description
1 polymer ?
#
loop_
_entity_poly.entity_id
_entity_poly.type
_entity_poly.pdbx_seq_one_letter_code
_entity_poly.pdbx_strand_id
1 'polypeptide(L)'
;MDTPSAITCLCIDIGGVLLTNGWDHLTRKQAASHFKLDWAEMEERHQLNFATYEEGKLSLDRYLTGSFFMSSDPSQWISSGHSCSHSHIPFPT
;
A
#
# COMPACT_ATOMS: atom_id res chain seq x y z
N MET A 1 47.85 -12.24 -15.39
CA MET A 1 46.68 -11.40 -15.66
C MET A 1 45.47 -12.22 -15.26
N ASP A 2 44.92 -11.96 -14.08
CA ASP A 2 43.76 -12.71 -13.59
C ASP A 2 42.55 -12.35 -14.46
N THR A 3 41.88 -13.37 -14.99
CA THR A 3 40.67 -13.19 -15.79
C THR A 3 39.54 -12.81 -14.83
N PRO A 4 38.82 -11.70 -15.06
CA PRO A 4 37.72 -11.33 -14.17
C PRO A 4 36.67 -12.44 -14.17
N SER A 5 36.23 -12.81 -12.98
CA SER A 5 35.20 -13.84 -12.79
C SER A 5 33.92 -13.43 -13.52
N ALA A 6 33.30 -14.37 -14.23
CA ALA A 6 32.08 -14.09 -14.97
C ALA A 6 30.92 -13.76 -14.01
N ILE A 7 30.17 -12.70 -14.32
CA ILE A 7 28.94 -12.37 -13.57
C ILE A 7 27.88 -13.42 -13.91
N THR A 8 27.36 -14.10 -12.90
CA THR A 8 26.36 -15.19 -13.07
C THR A 8 24.96 -14.83 -12.59
N CYS A 9 24.80 -13.75 -11.84
CA CYS A 9 23.53 -13.33 -11.27
C CYS A 9 23.40 -11.81 -11.27
N LEU A 10 22.18 -11.34 -11.53
CA LEU A 10 21.80 -9.94 -11.42
C LEU A 10 20.54 -9.86 -10.56
N CYS A 11 20.63 -9.16 -9.42
CA CYS A 11 19.48 -8.80 -8.61
C CYS A 11 18.99 -7.43 -9.05
N ILE A 12 17.75 -7.36 -9.53
CA ILE A 12 17.14 -6.12 -10.02
C ILE A 12 15.95 -5.79 -9.13
N ASP A 13 15.88 -4.54 -8.68
CA ASP A 13 14.72 -4.02 -7.98
C ASP A 13 13.54 -3.83 -8.95
N ILE A 14 12.33 -3.74 -8.43
CA ILE A 14 11.12 -3.54 -9.20
C ILE A 14 10.78 -2.05 -9.25
N GLY A 15 10.64 -1.41 -8.09
CA GLY A 15 10.18 -0.03 -7.97
C GLY A 15 11.24 0.99 -8.37
N GLY A 16 10.95 1.79 -9.39
CA GLY A 16 11.88 2.81 -9.88
C GLY A 16 13.03 2.24 -10.73
N VAL A 17 13.04 0.93 -11.01
CA VAL A 17 14.04 0.27 -11.87
C VAL A 17 13.36 -0.42 -13.05
N LEU A 18 12.62 -1.50 -12.81
CA LEU A 18 11.88 -2.19 -13.88
C LEU A 18 10.52 -1.53 -14.16
N LEU A 19 9.86 -1.05 -13.12
CA LEU A 19 8.55 -0.42 -13.17
C LEU A 19 8.56 0.92 -12.42
N THR A 20 7.50 1.71 -12.56
CA THR A 20 7.28 2.87 -11.68
C THR A 20 6.95 2.43 -10.27
N ASN A 21 7.20 3.31 -9.29
CA ASN A 21 6.82 3.04 -7.90
C ASN A 21 5.29 2.96 -7.78
N GLY A 22 4.78 1.85 -7.22
CA GLY A 22 3.33 1.62 -7.14
C GLY A 22 2.63 2.40 -6.02
N TRP A 23 3.35 2.77 -4.96
CA TRP A 23 2.76 3.41 -3.78
C TRP A 23 3.66 4.48 -3.16
N ASP A 24 4.18 5.35 -4.00
CA ASP A 24 5.03 6.47 -3.58
C ASP A 24 4.21 7.66 -3.02
N HIS A 25 4.92 8.69 -2.57
CA HIS A 25 4.33 9.90 -2.01
C HIS A 25 3.34 10.60 -2.97
N LEU A 26 3.66 10.64 -4.27
CA LEU A 26 2.81 11.30 -5.26
C LEU A 26 1.52 10.53 -5.48
N THR A 27 1.61 9.21 -5.62
CA THR A 27 0.46 8.31 -5.79
C THR A 27 -0.43 8.35 -4.55
N ARG A 28 0.16 8.36 -3.34
CA ARG A 28 -0.59 8.55 -2.10
C ARG A 28 -1.29 9.90 -2.04
N LYS A 29 -0.63 10.98 -2.46
CA LYS A 29 -1.24 12.32 -2.47
C LYS A 29 -2.40 12.40 -3.47
N GLN A 30 -2.28 11.74 -4.62
CA GLN A 30 -3.38 11.59 -5.57
C GLN A 30 -4.53 10.78 -4.99
N ALA A 31 -4.24 9.67 -4.28
CA ALA A 31 -5.26 8.88 -3.60
C ALA A 31 -5.99 9.69 -2.52
N ALA A 32 -5.26 10.44 -1.68
CA ALA A 32 -5.86 11.33 -0.68
C ALA A 32 -6.81 12.35 -1.32
N SER A 33 -6.40 12.97 -2.43
CA SER A 33 -7.25 13.90 -3.19
C SER A 33 -8.49 13.21 -3.77
N HIS A 34 -8.31 12.05 -4.40
CA HIS A 34 -9.39 11.30 -5.04
C HIS A 34 -10.45 10.84 -4.04
N PHE A 35 -10.02 10.29 -2.90
CA PHE A 35 -10.89 9.80 -1.85
C PHE A 35 -11.30 10.87 -0.82
N LYS A 36 -10.88 12.12 -1.01
CA LYS A 36 -11.19 13.28 -0.15
C LYS A 36 -10.76 13.08 1.30
N LEU A 37 -9.56 12.55 1.50
CA LEU A 37 -8.95 12.31 2.79
C LEU A 37 -8.07 13.49 3.21
N ASP A 38 -7.92 13.70 4.51
CA ASP A 38 -6.89 14.61 5.01
C ASP A 38 -5.51 14.04 4.71
N TRP A 39 -4.74 14.77 3.90
CA TRP A 39 -3.42 14.34 3.46
C TRP A 39 -2.43 14.19 4.61
N ALA A 40 -2.44 15.12 5.57
CA ALA A 40 -1.47 15.12 6.66
C ALA A 40 -1.72 13.95 7.60
N GLU A 41 -2.99 13.72 7.95
CA GLU A 41 -3.42 12.61 8.81
C GLU A 41 -3.17 11.24 8.16
N MET A 42 -3.49 11.09 6.87
CA MET A 42 -3.25 9.84 6.15
C MET A 42 -1.76 9.54 6.00
N GLU A 43 -0.94 10.54 5.67
CA GLU A 43 0.50 10.35 5.51
C GLU A 43 1.18 10.02 6.85
N GLU A 44 0.81 10.69 7.95
CA GLU A 44 1.30 10.36 9.29
C GLU A 44 1.01 8.89 9.65
N ARG A 45 -0.22 8.44 9.40
CA ARG A 45 -0.63 7.05 9.66
C ARG A 45 0.08 6.05 8.75
N HIS A 46 0.34 6.40 7.50
CA HIS A 46 1.14 5.58 6.60
C HIS A 46 2.55 5.39 7.18
N GLN A 47 3.22 6.46 7.62
CA GLN A 47 4.56 6.38 8.21
C GLN A 47 4.61 5.47 9.44
N LEU A 48 3.55 5.44 10.26
CA LEU A 48 3.48 4.58 11.44
C LEU A 48 3.29 3.08 11.13
N ASN A 49 2.58 2.75 10.04
CA ASN A 49 2.18 1.37 9.76
C ASN A 49 2.97 0.70 8.62
N PHE A 50 3.60 1.50 7.74
CA PHE A 50 4.14 0.99 6.48
C PHE A 50 5.26 -0.03 6.67
N ALA A 51 6.21 0.23 7.56
CA ALA A 51 7.32 -0.71 7.80
C ALA A 51 6.81 -2.09 8.26
N THR A 52 5.82 -2.13 9.14
CA THR A 52 5.23 -3.40 9.61
C THR A 52 4.45 -4.12 8.50
N TYR A 53 3.82 -3.37 7.60
CA TYR A 53 3.16 -3.93 6.41
C TYR A 53 4.17 -4.48 5.39
N GLU A 54 5.21 -3.72 5.07
CA GLU A 54 6.26 -4.10 4.10
C GLU A 54 7.01 -5.35 4.54
N GLU A 55 7.26 -5.52 5.84
CA GLU A 55 7.84 -6.73 6.42
C GLU A 55 6.87 -7.93 6.46
N GLY A 56 5.62 -7.77 6.03
CA GLY A 56 4.59 -8.82 6.03
C GLY A 56 4.01 -9.14 7.42
N LYS A 57 4.26 -8.30 8.43
CA LYS A 57 3.77 -8.47 9.81
C LYS A 57 2.38 -7.85 10.02
N LEU A 58 1.93 -7.02 9.10
CA LEU A 58 0.59 -6.43 9.06
C LEU A 58 -0.08 -6.81 7.74
N SER A 59 -1.30 -7.34 7.79
CA SER A 59 -2.07 -7.62 6.57
C SER A 59 -2.46 -6.31 5.86
N LEU A 60 -2.64 -6.36 4.54
CA LEU A 60 -3.10 -5.21 3.74
C LEU A 60 -4.39 -4.58 4.30
N ASP A 61 -5.38 -5.38 4.70
CA ASP A 61 -6.64 -4.86 5.27
C ASP A 61 -6.43 -4.03 6.53
N ARG A 62 -5.53 -4.48 7.41
CA ARG A 62 -5.17 -3.76 8.64
C ARG A 62 -4.37 -2.50 8.34
N TYR A 63 -3.45 -2.55 7.39
CA TYR A 63 -2.72 -1.37 6.91
C TYR A 63 -3.68 -0.32 6.33
N LEU A 64 -4.58 -0.71 5.44
CA LEU A 64 -5.57 0.18 4.84
C LEU A 64 -6.53 0.74 5.88
N THR A 65 -7.02 -0.07 6.81
CA THR A 65 -7.88 0.41 7.91
C THR A 65 -7.14 1.46 8.75
N GLY A 66 -5.91 1.16 9.17
CA GLY A 66 -5.11 2.06 10.00
C GLY A 66 -4.66 3.35 9.30
N SER A 67 -4.48 3.32 7.97
CA SER A 67 -4.02 4.48 7.19
C SER A 67 -5.13 5.30 6.55
N PHE A 68 -6.25 4.68 6.13
CA PHE A 68 -7.30 5.31 5.33
C PHE A 68 -8.65 5.43 6.05
N PHE A 69 -8.96 4.51 6.98
CA PHE A 69 -10.31 4.37 7.52
C PHE A 69 -10.31 4.35 9.05
N MET A 70 -10.06 5.50 9.68
CA MET A 70 -10.30 5.66 11.12
C MET A 70 -11.40 6.69 11.33
N SER A 71 -12.63 6.21 11.51
CA SER A 71 -13.74 7.03 12.01
C SER A 71 -13.68 7.08 13.53
N SER A 72 -13.79 8.27 14.12
CA SER A 72 -14.07 8.44 15.55
C SER A 72 -15.49 8.02 15.94
N ASP A 73 -16.35 7.80 14.93
CA ASP A 73 -17.72 7.31 15.06
C ASP A 73 -17.81 5.85 14.54
N PRO A 74 -17.96 4.84 15.43
CA PRO A 74 -18.12 3.43 15.06
C PRO A 74 -19.34 3.15 14.17
N SER A 75 -20.32 4.05 14.10
CA SER A 75 -21.54 3.87 13.31
C SER A 75 -21.33 3.98 11.80
N GLN A 76 -20.28 4.70 11.36
CA GLN A 76 -19.88 4.80 9.93
C GLN A 76 -19.35 3.48 9.37
N TRP A 77 -18.85 2.57 10.23
CA TRP A 77 -18.46 1.21 9.82
C TRP A 77 -19.69 0.32 9.58
N ILE A 78 -20.74 0.50 10.38
CA ILE A 78 -21.98 -0.29 10.28
C ILE A 78 -22.77 0.10 9.02
N SER A 79 -22.71 1.36 8.58
CA SER A 79 -23.36 1.82 7.35
C SER A 79 -22.59 1.47 6.06
N SER A 80 -21.29 1.19 6.15
CA SER A 80 -20.44 0.85 5.00
C SER A 80 -20.46 -0.64 4.62
N GLY A 81 -21.21 -1.47 5.34
CA GLY A 81 -21.88 -2.66 4.76
C GLY A 81 -21.01 -3.71 4.06
N HIS A 82 -19.70 -3.77 4.30
CA HIS A 82 -18.88 -4.88 3.82
C HIS A 82 -18.88 -6.02 4.86
N SER A 83 -19.96 -6.80 4.84
CA SER A 83 -19.85 -8.20 5.22
C SER A 83 -18.75 -8.81 4.36
N CYS A 84 -17.65 -9.21 4.99
CA CYS A 84 -16.61 -9.99 4.35
C CYS A 84 -17.17 -11.40 4.12
N SER A 85 -18.07 -11.55 3.15
CA SER A 85 -18.40 -12.84 2.57
C SER A 85 -17.59 -12.98 1.29
N HIS A 86 -16.79 -14.05 1.23
CA HIS A 86 -15.99 -14.47 0.08
C HIS A 86 -16.74 -14.27 -1.25
N SER A 87 -16.38 -13.26 -2.02
CA SER A 87 -16.81 -13.14 -3.41
C SER A 87 -15.67 -12.62 -4.28
N HIS A 88 -15.30 -13.48 -5.22
CA HIS A 88 -14.39 -13.23 -6.35
C HIS A 88 -14.56 -11.82 -6.92
N ILE A 89 -13.49 -11.03 -6.92
CA ILE A 89 -13.43 -9.75 -7.63
C ILE A 89 -13.00 -10.06 -9.07
N PRO A 90 -13.77 -9.72 -10.13
CA PRO A 90 -13.28 -9.90 -11.49
C PRO A 90 -12.35 -8.74 -11.86
N PHE A 91 -11.22 -9.07 -12.49
CA PHE A 91 -10.37 -8.09 -13.17
C PHE A 91 -11.09 -7.58 -14.43
N PRO A 92 -11.05 -6.26 -14.72
CA PRO A 92 -11.59 -5.74 -15.97
C PRO A 92 -10.62 -6.06 -17.13
N THR A 93 -11.20 -6.47 -18.27
CA THR A 93 -10.52 -6.59 -19.57
C THR A 93 -10.19 -5.24 -20.17
#